data_AF-A0A3C0ISX4-F1
#
_entry.id   AF-A0A3C0ISX4-F1
#
_cell.length_a   1.000
_cell.length_b   1.000
_cell.length_c   1.000
_cell.angle_alpha   90.00
_cell.angle_beta   90.00
_cell.angle_gamma   90.00
#
_symmetry.space_group_name_H-M   'P 1'
#
loop_
_entity.id
_entity.type
_entity.pdbx_description
1 polymer ?
#
loop_
_entity_poly.entity_id
_entity_poly.type
_entity_poly.pdbx_seq_one_letter_code
_entity_poly.pdbx_strand_id
1 'polypeptide(L)'
;MHLQTGERLPAFDKNGVDVMAVGNLPNELPRDASRYFGQQLIKFVFNDIINGGSDLLDRATILKNGQLTPHFSYLHDYAYH
;
A
#
# COMPACT_ATOMS: atom_id res chain seq x y z
N MET A 1 0.88 -25.40 -13.80
CA MET A 1 1.46 -25.37 -15.16
C MET A 1 2.49 -26.48 -15.30
N HIS A 2 2.42 -27.31 -16.34
CA HIS A 2 3.36 -28.43 -16.53
C HIS A 2 4.78 -27.92 -16.85
N LEU A 3 5.78 -28.47 -16.16
CA LEU A 3 7.16 -27.97 -16.17
C LEU A 3 7.85 -28.02 -17.55
N GLN A 4 7.46 -28.97 -18.42
CA GLN A 4 8.12 -29.18 -19.71
C GLN A 4 7.32 -28.67 -20.90
N THR A 5 5.99 -28.64 -20.79
CA THR A 5 5.09 -28.34 -21.92
C THR A 5 4.42 -26.98 -21.79
N GLY A 6 4.44 -26.36 -20.60
CA GLY A 6 3.73 -25.12 -20.33
C GLY A 6 2.21 -25.25 -20.28
N GLU A 7 1.68 -26.47 -20.42
CA GLU A 7 0.24 -26.71 -20.44
C GLU A 7 -0.39 -26.51 -19.05
N ARG A 8 -1.67 -26.16 -19.06
CA ARG A 8 -2.44 -25.98 -17.83
C ARG A 8 -2.73 -27.35 -17.21
N LEU A 9 -2.30 -27.52 -15.96
CA LEU A 9 -2.63 -28.67 -15.14
C LEU A 9 -3.72 -28.29 -14.11
N PRO A 10 -4.44 -29.28 -13.55
CA PRO A 10 -5.26 -29.08 -12.35
C PRO A 10 -4.46 -28.45 -11.21
N ALA A 11 -5.14 -27.73 -10.30
CA ALA A 11 -4.49 -27.15 -9.12
C ALA A 11 -3.89 -28.25 -8.22
N PHE A 12 -2.73 -27.98 -7.62
CA PHE A 12 -2.01 -28.88 -6.72
C PHE A 12 -1.51 -30.18 -7.38
N ASP A 13 -1.37 -30.19 -8.71
CA ASP A 13 -0.78 -31.32 -9.42
C ASP A 13 0.71 -31.48 -9.07
N LYS A 14 1.13 -32.71 -8.76
CA LYS A 14 2.51 -33.01 -8.31
C LYS A 14 3.59 -32.69 -9.35
N ASN A 15 3.21 -32.62 -10.62
CA ASN A 15 4.11 -32.32 -11.74
C ASN A 15 3.92 -30.88 -12.27
N GLY A 16 3.15 -30.06 -11.54
CA GLY A 16 2.81 -28.69 -11.89
C GLY A 16 3.46 -27.63 -11.00
N VAL A 17 3.72 -26.46 -11.59
CA VAL A 17 3.98 -25.22 -10.86
C VAL A 17 2.67 -24.49 -10.62
N ASP A 18 2.39 -24.16 -9.37
CA ASP A 18 1.29 -23.29 -8.96
C ASP A 18 1.81 -21.89 -8.63
N VAL A 19 1.15 -20.86 -9.15
CA VAL A 19 1.48 -19.46 -8.87
C VAL A 19 0.41 -18.91 -7.92
N MET A 20 0.81 -18.65 -6.67
CA MET A 20 -0.06 -18.00 -5.70
C MET A 20 0.13 -16.48 -5.76
N ALA A 21 -0.76 -15.80 -6.48
CA ALA A 21 -0.77 -14.34 -6.55
C ALA A 21 -1.56 -13.75 -5.37
N VAL A 22 -0.94 -13.75 -4.19
CA VAL A 22 -1.53 -13.21 -2.96
C VAL A 22 -1.33 -11.69 -2.91
N GLY A 23 -2.38 -10.92 -3.20
CA GLY A 23 -2.34 -9.46 -3.22
C GLY A 23 -2.38 -8.79 -1.84
N ASN A 24 -2.72 -9.56 -0.79
CA ASN A 24 -2.94 -9.07 0.58
C ASN A 24 -1.91 -9.62 1.58
N LEU A 25 -0.74 -10.06 1.12
CA LEU A 25 0.29 -10.67 1.97
C LEU A 25 0.69 -9.85 3.22
N PRO A 26 0.68 -8.49 3.23
CA PRO A 26 0.87 -7.73 4.47
C PRO A 26 -0.16 -8.07 5.56
N ASN A 27 -1.40 -8.40 5.18
CA ASN A 27 -2.47 -8.78 6.09
C ASN A 27 -2.37 -10.23 6.56
N GLU A 28 -1.58 -11.07 5.87
CA GLU A 28 -1.33 -12.46 6.26
C GLU A 28 -0.24 -12.55 7.35
N LEU A 29 0.61 -11.52 7.46
CA LEU A 29 1.56 -11.33 8.57
C LEU A 29 1.32 -9.97 9.26
N PRO A 30 0.13 -9.76 9.86
CA PRO A 30 -0.33 -8.44 10.28
C PRO A 30 0.58 -7.82 11.35
N ARG A 31 1.16 -8.65 12.21
CA ARG A 31 2.09 -8.20 13.26
C ARG A 31 3.41 -7.69 12.71
N ASP A 32 3.99 -8.40 11.74
CA ASP A 32 5.26 -8.00 11.12
C ASP A 32 5.08 -6.78 10.23
N ALA A 33 3.98 -6.73 9.46
CA ALA A 33 3.62 -5.57 8.66
C ALA A 33 3.41 -4.32 9.54
N SER A 34 2.68 -4.44 10.65
CA SER A 34 2.46 -3.31 11.58
C SER A 34 3.76 -2.82 12.21
N ARG A 35 4.64 -3.73 12.64
CA ARG A 35 5.96 -3.36 13.20
C ARG A 35 6.82 -2.65 12.17
N TYR A 36 6.89 -3.17 10.95
CA TYR A 36 7.70 -2.58 9.89
C TYR A 36 7.16 -1.20 9.49
N PHE A 37 5.85 -1.08 9.26
CA PHE A 37 5.20 0.19 8.96
C PHE A 37 5.48 1.24 10.04
N GLY A 38 5.32 0.88 11.32
CA GLY A 38 5.60 1.78 12.43
C GLY A 38 7.05 2.26 12.46
N GLN A 39 8.02 1.36 12.21
CA GLN A 39 9.44 1.74 12.12
C GLN A 39 9.71 2.73 10.98
N GLN A 40 9.10 2.53 9.81
CA GLN A 40 9.24 3.47 8.68
C GLN A 40 8.60 4.82 9.00
N LEU A 41 7.41 4.82 9.60
CA LEU A 41 6.70 6.04 9.99
C LEU A 41 7.51 6.88 10.98
N ILE A 42 8.08 6.23 12.02
CA ILE A 42 8.93 6.91 13.01
C ILE A 42 10.18 7.48 12.33
N LYS A 43 10.83 6.71 11.47
CA LYS A 43 12.09 7.11 10.83
C LYS A 43 11.91 8.28 9.86
N PHE A 44 10.84 8.30 9.09
CA PHE A 44 10.72 9.20 7.93
C PHE A 44 9.67 10.30 8.06
N VAL A 45 8.70 10.17 8.97
CA VAL A 45 7.54 11.08 9.03
C VAL A 45 7.43 11.74 10.40
N PHE A 46 7.76 11.04 11.47
CA PHE A 46 7.49 11.50 12.84
C PHE A 46 8.21 12.80 13.21
N ASN A 47 9.46 12.96 12.80
CA ASN A 47 10.21 14.19 13.05
C ASN A 47 9.58 15.40 12.35
N ASP A 48 9.13 15.24 11.10
CA ASP A 48 8.52 16.32 10.33
C ASP A 48 7.20 16.77 10.95
N ILE A 49 6.43 15.83 11.52
CA ILE A 49 5.19 16.14 12.24
C ILE A 49 5.49 17.02 13.47
N ILE A 50 6.48 16.63 14.28
CA ILE A 50 6.82 17.35 15.51
C ILE A 50 7.40 18.74 15.21
N ASN A 51 8.21 18.85 14.15
CA ASN A 51 8.88 20.10 13.79
C ASN A 51 7.98 21.07 13.02
N GLY A 52 6.69 20.76 12.85
CA GLY A 52 5.69 21.69 12.32
C GLY A 52 5.51 21.64 10.80
N GLY A 53 5.99 20.58 10.12
CA GLY A 53 5.73 20.35 8.71
C GLY A 53 6.97 20.01 7.89
N SER A 54 6.71 19.54 6.66
CA SER A 54 7.72 19.37 5.60
C SER A 54 7.03 19.27 4.25
N ASP A 55 7.78 19.43 3.16
CA ASP A 55 7.27 19.23 1.80
C ASP A 55 6.68 17.81 1.60
N LEU A 56 7.21 16.82 2.32
CA LEU A 56 6.65 15.46 2.33
C LEU A 56 5.23 15.47 2.88
N LEU A 57 5.02 16.11 4.03
CA LEU A 57 3.72 16.22 4.67
C LEU A 57 2.74 17.05 3.84
N ASP A 58 3.19 18.13 3.20
CA ASP A 58 2.34 18.95 2.34
C ASP A 58 1.83 18.15 1.12
N ARG A 59 2.69 17.34 0.49
CA ARG A 59 2.26 16.46 -0.62
C ARG A 59 1.39 15.30 -0.15
N ALA A 60 1.60 14.81 1.07
CA ALA A 60 0.81 13.73 1.65
C ALA A 60 -0.55 14.19 2.21
N THR A 61 -0.71 15.49 2.48
CA THR A 61 -1.93 16.04 3.07
C THR A 61 -3.02 16.22 2.02
N ILE A 62 -4.05 15.37 2.07
CA ILE A 62 -5.20 15.43 1.16
C ILE A 62 -6.16 16.57 1.53
N LEU A 63 -6.45 16.72 2.82
CA LEU A 63 -7.35 17.74 3.36
C LEU A 63 -6.62 18.63 4.36
N LYS A 64 -6.84 19.93 4.28
CA LYS A 64 -6.40 20.90 5.29
C LYS A 64 -7.60 21.76 5.69
N ASN A 65 -7.94 21.76 6.97
CA ASN A 65 -9.10 22.48 7.51
C ASN A 65 -10.43 22.15 6.78
N GLY A 66 -10.64 20.87 6.44
CA GLY A 66 -11.85 20.41 5.76
C GLY A 66 -11.93 20.70 4.26
N GLN A 67 -10.87 21.29 3.68
CA GLN A 67 -10.80 21.59 2.25
C GLN A 67 -9.73 20.73 1.57
N LEU A 68 -10.01 20.29 0.34
CA LEU A 68 -9.03 19.63 -0.51
C LEU A 68 -7.83 20.54 -0.76
N THR A 69 -6.64 19.99 -0.59
CA THR A 69 -5.41 20.70 -0.96
C THR A 69 -5.27 20.71 -2.49
N PRO A 70 -4.50 21.67 -3.06
CA PRO A 70 -4.45 21.86 -4.51
C PRO A 70 -4.09 20.60 -5.32
N HIS A 71 -3.20 19.75 -4.78
CA HIS A 71 -2.78 18.50 -5.43
C HIS A 71 -3.92 17.49 -5.59
N PHE A 72 -4.91 17.55 -4.69
CA PHE A 72 -6.06 16.65 -4.66
C PHE A 72 -7.36 17.32 -5.11
N SER A 73 -7.28 18.51 -5.72
CA SER A 73 -8.43 19.23 -6.26
C SER A 73 -9.28 18.42 -7.24
N TYR A 74 -8.66 17.49 -7.98
CA TYR A 74 -9.35 16.57 -8.90
C TYR A 74 -10.34 15.62 -8.20
N LEU A 75 -10.25 15.45 -6.87
CA LEU A 75 -11.18 14.66 -6.07
C LEU A 75 -12.43 15.45 -5.65
N HIS A 76 -12.56 16.73 -6.03
CA HIS A 76 -13.67 17.58 -5.61
C HIS A 76 -15.04 16.94 -5.82
N ASP A 77 -15.29 16.43 -7.03
CA ASP A 77 -16.57 15.81 -7.36
C ASP A 77 -16.80 14.52 -6.58
N TYR A 78 -15.76 13.76 -6.25
CA TYR A 78 -15.89 12.58 -5.39
C TYR A 78 -16.14 12.94 -3.91
N ALA A 79 -15.49 13.99 -3.41
CA ALA A 79 -15.49 14.34 -1.99
C ALA A 79 -16.72 15.13 -1.55
N TYR A 80 -17.37 15.85 -2.48
CA TYR A 80 -18.48 16.77 -2.20
C TYR A 80 -19.76 16.44 -2.99
N HIS A 81 -19.82 15.30 -3.69
CA HIS A 81 -21.08 14.69 -4.13
C HIS A 81 -21.70 13.85 -3.02
#